data_AF-A0A6A6IRC1-F1
#
_entry.id   AF-A0A6A6IRC1-F1
#
_cell.length_a   1.000
_cell.length_b   1.000
_cell.length_c   1.000
_cell.angle_alpha   90.00
_cell.angle_beta   90.00
_cell.angle_gamma   90.00
#
_symmetry.space_group_name_H-M   'P 1'
#
loop_
_entity.id
_entity.type
_entity.pdbx_description
1 polymer ?
#
loop_
_entity_poly.entity_id
_entity_poly.type
_entity_poly.pdbx_seq_one_letter_code
_entity_poly.pdbx_strand_id
1 'polypeptide(L)'
;MAPSDEDDDMPQLSAGALDALKDFYGERDARQKQFEDLKAQAEDNFEGKGRLSMEAFAEDWNASQFWYNDETATTLARQLLDGATDETRIAVVSAPSAFIQLKNLLSSGEYTCRPQLTLFEYDERFAVFKEFVRYDFEQPMKLPAELKSSFDRIVCDPPFLSQDCQTKAALTVRWLAESWTPQDPANKTGSFHLIVCTGERMETLIEKLYSKVGIHTTDFAVKHAKGLSNEFRCYANFECHDWKWAKQS
;
A
#
# COMPACT_ATOMS: atom_id res chain seq x y z
N MET A 1 -6.41 -58.07 40.88
CA MET A 1 -5.05 -57.50 40.79
C MET A 1 -4.29 -58.24 39.70
N ALA A 2 -4.08 -57.57 38.57
CA ALA A 2 -3.03 -57.78 37.58
C ALA A 2 -2.87 -56.44 36.84
N PRO A 3 -1.65 -56.05 36.44
CA PRO A 3 -1.18 -54.67 36.50
C PRO A 3 -1.41 -53.87 35.21
N SER A 4 -1.34 -52.56 35.38
CA SER A 4 -1.35 -51.49 34.39
C SER A 4 -0.08 -51.47 33.54
N ASP A 5 -0.22 -51.66 32.24
CA ASP A 5 0.77 -51.25 31.23
C ASP A 5 0.16 -50.09 30.44
N GLU A 6 0.16 -48.90 31.04
CA GLU A 6 0.10 -47.63 30.30
C GLU A 6 1.55 -47.23 30.04
N ASP A 7 2.16 -47.81 29.01
CA ASP A 7 3.43 -47.34 28.48
C ASP A 7 3.16 -45.99 27.79
N ASP A 8 3.73 -44.97 28.41
CA ASP A 8 3.71 -43.56 28.03
C ASP A 8 4.48 -43.38 26.72
N ASP A 9 3.87 -43.75 25.60
CA ASP A 9 4.33 -43.42 24.24
C ASP A 9 4.13 -41.92 24.01
N MET A 10 4.95 -41.10 24.68
CA MET A 10 5.06 -39.67 24.39
C MET A 10 5.52 -39.54 22.92
N PRO A 11 4.71 -38.94 22.03
CA PRO A 11 5.07 -38.83 20.62
C PRO A 11 6.35 -37.99 20.48
N GLN A 12 7.44 -38.62 20.03
CA GLN A 12 8.70 -37.94 19.75
C GLN A 12 8.68 -37.37 18.32
N LEU A 13 9.10 -36.11 18.19
CA LEU A 13 9.24 -35.46 16.89
C LEU A 13 10.28 -36.20 16.03
N SER A 14 9.95 -36.49 14.78
CA SER A 14 10.91 -37.07 13.84
C SER A 14 12.08 -36.09 13.59
N ALA A 15 13.24 -36.59 13.19
CA ALA A 15 14.39 -35.74 12.86
C ALA A 15 14.04 -34.67 11.82
N GLY A 16 13.24 -35.02 10.80
CA GLY A 16 12.75 -34.05 9.82
C GLY A 16 11.79 -33.01 10.40
N ALA A 17 10.95 -33.38 11.38
CA ALA A 17 10.09 -32.43 12.08
C ALA A 17 10.90 -31.46 12.97
N LEU A 18 11.97 -31.93 13.61
CA LEU A 18 12.88 -31.09 14.40
C LEU A 18 13.65 -30.10 13.52
N ASP A 19 14.13 -30.53 12.36
CA ASP A 19 14.86 -29.63 11.46
C ASP A 19 13.92 -28.59 10.83
N ALA A 20 12.72 -28.98 10.41
CA ALA A 20 11.69 -28.03 9.98
C ALA A 20 11.33 -27.02 11.09
N LEU A 21 11.31 -27.45 12.37
CA LEU A 21 11.05 -26.57 13.50
C LEU A 21 12.20 -25.56 13.71
N LYS A 22 13.46 -26.00 13.56
CA LYS A 22 14.64 -25.11 13.65
C LYS A 22 14.64 -24.09 12.53
N ASP A 23 14.37 -24.51 11.30
CA ASP A 23 14.28 -23.62 10.14
C ASP A 23 13.17 -22.57 10.37
N PHE A 24 12.01 -23.00 10.86
CA PHE A 24 10.91 -22.11 11.22
C PHE A 24 11.29 -21.09 12.30
N TYR A 25 11.99 -21.51 13.38
CA TYR A 25 12.48 -20.58 14.39
C TYR A 25 13.54 -19.62 13.85
N GLY A 26 14.45 -20.10 13.00
CA GLY A 26 15.47 -19.28 12.36
C GLY A 26 14.86 -18.20 11.45
N GLU A 27 13.88 -18.56 10.63
CA GLU A 27 13.14 -17.60 9.79
C GLU A 27 12.39 -16.57 10.64
N ARG A 28 11.76 -17.01 11.74
CA ARG A 28 11.04 -16.12 12.65
C ARG A 28 11.98 -15.12 13.31
N ASP A 29 13.12 -15.58 13.82
CA ASP A 29 14.10 -14.73 14.50
C ASP A 29 14.76 -13.74 13.52
N ALA A 30 15.07 -14.18 12.29
CA ALA A 30 15.56 -13.30 11.23
C ALA A 30 14.55 -12.20 10.88
N ARG A 31 13.26 -12.55 10.77
CA ARG A 31 12.18 -11.59 10.51
C ARG A 31 11.98 -10.62 11.66
N GLN A 32 12.05 -11.11 12.91
CA GLN A 32 11.98 -10.27 14.10
C GLN A 32 13.13 -9.25 14.11
N LYS A 33 14.35 -9.69 13.81
CA LYS A 33 15.51 -8.80 13.69
C LYS A 33 15.34 -7.76 12.58
N GLN A 34 14.88 -8.17 11.40
CA GLN A 34 14.60 -7.23 10.31
C GLN A 34 13.57 -6.18 10.70
N PHE A 35 12.52 -6.58 11.44
CA PHE A 35 11.49 -5.67 11.93
C PHE A 35 12.04 -4.70 12.99
N GLU A 36 12.90 -5.18 13.90
CA GLU A 36 13.61 -4.34 14.88
C GLU A 36 14.56 -3.33 14.20
N ASP A 37 15.32 -3.78 13.21
CA ASP A 37 16.19 -2.91 12.40
C ASP A 37 15.36 -1.85 11.66
N LEU A 38 14.20 -2.22 11.12
CA LEU A 38 13.26 -1.29 10.47
C LEU A 38 12.70 -0.27 11.45
N LYS A 39 12.32 -0.72 12.65
CA LYS A 39 11.82 0.16 13.71
C LYS A 39 12.89 1.17 14.14
N ALA A 40 14.12 0.72 14.34
CA ALA A 40 15.25 1.60 14.66
C ALA A 40 15.50 2.62 13.54
N GLN A 41 15.44 2.20 12.27
CA GLN A 41 15.59 3.10 11.12
C GLN A 41 14.45 4.11 10.98
N ALA A 42 13.23 3.73 11.35
CA ALA A 42 12.07 4.60 11.31
C ALA A 42 12.06 5.65 12.43
N GLU A 43 12.62 5.33 13.60
CA GLU A 43 12.78 6.24 14.74
C GLU A 43 13.83 7.35 14.47
N ASP A 44 14.93 7.05 13.75
CA ASP A 44 16.00 8.01 13.41
C ASP A 44 15.70 8.89 12.18
N ASN A 45 14.43 9.21 11.91
CA ASN A 45 13.97 10.00 10.76
C ASN A 45 14.42 9.47 9.36
N PHE A 46 14.89 8.23 9.28
CA PHE A 46 15.33 7.60 8.04
C PHE A 46 16.41 8.40 7.28
N GLU A 47 17.33 9.06 7.99
CA GLU A 47 18.56 9.61 7.39
C GLU A 47 19.63 8.51 7.11
N GLY A 48 19.28 7.24 7.37
CA GLY A 48 20.13 6.07 7.17
C GLY A 48 20.12 5.54 5.73
N LYS A 49 21.28 5.03 5.27
CA LYS A 49 21.53 4.51 3.91
C LYS A 49 20.87 3.16 3.57
N GLY A 50 19.94 2.67 4.37
CA GLY A 50 19.27 1.37 4.15
C GLY A 50 18.15 1.50 3.12
N ARG A 51 17.97 0.53 2.22
CA ARG A 51 16.78 0.46 1.35
C ARG A 51 15.69 -0.31 2.09
N LEU A 52 14.51 0.27 2.28
CA LEU A 52 13.35 -0.43 2.84
C LEU A 52 12.87 -1.49 1.85
N SER A 53 12.45 -2.63 2.40
CA SER A 53 11.91 -3.76 1.63
C SER A 53 10.54 -4.17 2.18
N MET A 54 9.62 -4.51 1.28
CA MET A 54 8.33 -5.11 1.64
C MET A 54 8.48 -6.53 2.21
N GLU A 55 9.63 -7.18 2.05
CA GLU A 55 9.90 -8.53 2.59
C GLU A 55 9.78 -8.60 4.12
N ALA A 56 10.02 -7.48 4.81
CA ALA A 56 9.84 -7.38 6.25
C ALA A 56 8.36 -7.45 6.69
N PHE A 57 7.43 -7.21 5.77
CA PHE A 57 5.99 -7.21 6.01
C PHE A 57 5.36 -8.41 5.28
N ALA A 58 5.23 -9.55 5.94
CA ALA A 58 4.64 -10.75 5.31
C ALA A 58 3.16 -10.53 4.96
N GLU A 59 2.75 -10.84 3.73
CA GLU A 59 1.35 -10.77 3.29
C GLU A 59 0.41 -11.62 4.16
N ASP A 60 -0.73 -11.05 4.57
CA ASP A 60 -1.85 -11.78 5.16
C ASP A 60 -3.03 -11.87 4.18
N TRP A 61 -3.28 -13.09 3.71
CA TRP A 61 -4.35 -13.38 2.76
C TRP A 61 -5.75 -13.18 3.36
N ASN A 62 -5.92 -13.32 4.67
CA ASN A 62 -7.20 -13.05 5.34
C ASN A 62 -7.53 -11.56 5.38
N ALA A 63 -6.49 -10.72 5.39
CA ALA A 63 -6.60 -9.27 5.26
C ALA A 63 -6.62 -8.80 3.79
N SER A 64 -6.58 -9.75 2.83
CA SER A 64 -6.50 -9.47 1.39
C SER A 64 -5.30 -8.60 1.01
N GLN A 65 -4.16 -8.87 1.65
CA GLN A 65 -2.91 -8.16 1.42
C GLN A 65 -2.11 -8.80 0.29
N PHE A 66 -1.86 -8.05 -0.76
CA PHE A 66 -1.01 -8.46 -1.86
C PHE A 66 -0.09 -7.32 -2.25
N TRP A 67 1.21 -7.56 -2.22
CA TRP A 67 2.19 -6.50 -2.42
C TRP A 67 2.51 -6.34 -3.90
N TYR A 68 2.53 -5.09 -4.38
CA TYR A 68 3.09 -4.79 -5.70
C TYR A 68 4.53 -5.27 -5.80
N ASN A 69 4.94 -5.63 -7.01
CA ASN A 69 6.37 -5.79 -7.27
C ASN A 69 7.08 -4.42 -7.23
N ASP A 70 8.42 -4.44 -7.17
CA ASP A 70 9.23 -3.22 -7.07
C ASP A 70 8.98 -2.26 -8.24
N GLU A 71 8.81 -2.78 -9.46
CA GLU A 71 8.54 -1.97 -10.67
C GLU A 71 7.23 -1.19 -10.55
N THR A 72 6.11 -1.87 -10.30
CA THR A 72 4.80 -1.25 -10.14
C THR A 72 4.80 -0.24 -9.00
N ALA A 73 5.31 -0.61 -7.82
CA ALA A 73 5.36 0.29 -6.68
C ALA A 73 6.21 1.54 -6.95
N THR A 74 7.34 1.38 -7.65
CA THR A 74 8.24 2.48 -8.02
C THR A 74 7.58 3.42 -9.02
N THR A 75 6.93 2.89 -10.06
CA THR A 75 6.20 3.71 -11.04
C THR A 75 5.13 4.54 -10.36
N LEU A 76 4.28 3.93 -9.52
CA LEU A 76 3.24 4.66 -8.78
C LEU A 76 3.83 5.76 -7.88
N ALA A 77 4.90 5.45 -7.13
CA ALA A 77 5.58 6.42 -6.27
C ALA A 77 6.18 7.60 -7.07
N ARG A 78 6.79 7.33 -8.24
CA ARG A 78 7.32 8.37 -9.12
C ARG A 78 6.22 9.30 -9.63
N GLN A 79 5.07 8.75 -10.02
CA GLN A 79 3.93 9.57 -10.45
C GLN A 79 3.35 10.43 -9.32
N LEU A 80 3.41 9.96 -8.07
CA LEU A 80 3.05 10.78 -6.91
C LEU A 80 4.10 11.86 -6.60
N LEU A 81 5.37 11.68 -6.97
CA LEU A 81 6.44 12.67 -6.78
C LEU A 81 6.64 13.62 -7.97
N ASP A 82 6.07 13.33 -9.13
CA ASP A 82 6.27 14.13 -10.35
C ASP A 82 5.73 15.56 -10.17
N GLY A 83 6.62 16.56 -10.18
CA GLY A 83 6.27 17.95 -9.89
C GLY A 83 5.82 18.21 -8.44
N ALA A 84 6.10 17.31 -7.49
CA ALA A 84 5.84 17.54 -6.07
C ALA A 84 6.81 18.59 -5.49
N THR A 85 6.31 19.37 -4.54
CA THR A 85 7.05 20.40 -3.79
C THR A 85 7.08 20.05 -2.29
N ASP A 86 7.75 20.87 -1.48
CA ASP A 86 7.77 20.72 -0.03
C ASP A 86 6.39 20.90 0.61
N GLU A 87 5.50 21.63 -0.06
CA GLU A 87 4.11 21.85 0.36
C GLU A 87 3.16 20.71 -0.04
N THR A 88 3.59 19.82 -0.94
CA THR A 88 2.74 18.73 -1.44
C THR A 88 2.42 17.72 -0.34
N ARG A 89 1.16 17.30 -0.28
CA ARG A 89 0.66 16.31 0.68
C ARG A 89 0.17 15.06 -0.04
N ILE A 90 0.79 13.92 0.25
CA ILE A 90 0.55 12.64 -0.41
C ILE A 90 -0.10 11.66 0.56
N ALA A 91 -1.31 11.19 0.24
CA ALA A 91 -1.96 10.10 0.94
C ALA A 91 -1.73 8.77 0.22
N VAL A 92 -1.33 7.75 0.97
CA VAL A 92 -1.23 6.38 0.51
C VAL A 92 -2.27 5.56 1.27
N VAL A 93 -3.35 5.13 0.61
CA VAL A 93 -4.47 4.44 1.23
C VAL A 93 -4.44 2.96 0.86
N SER A 94 -4.16 2.09 1.83
CA SER A 94 -4.10 0.63 1.67
C SER A 94 -3.10 0.14 0.59
N ALA A 95 -2.09 0.96 0.25
CA ALA A 95 -1.07 0.64 -0.75
C ALA A 95 0.37 0.72 -0.20
N PRO A 96 0.73 -0.06 0.84
CA PRO A 96 1.99 0.09 1.57
C PRO A 96 3.24 -0.10 0.69
N SER A 97 3.19 -0.94 -0.35
CA SER A 97 4.30 -1.08 -1.31
C SER A 97 4.68 0.25 -1.97
N ALA A 98 3.69 1.07 -2.35
CA ALA A 98 3.95 2.40 -2.93
C ALA A 98 4.53 3.37 -1.88
N PHE A 99 4.06 3.30 -0.62
CA PHE A 99 4.62 4.09 0.48
C PHE A 99 6.09 3.77 0.75
N ILE A 100 6.45 2.49 0.76
CA ILE A 100 7.85 2.06 0.92
C ILE A 100 8.73 2.62 -0.20
N GLN A 101 8.26 2.57 -1.45
CA GLN A 101 9.03 3.16 -2.56
C GLN A 101 9.09 4.69 -2.53
N LEU A 102 8.04 5.38 -2.05
CA LEU A 102 8.10 6.83 -1.80
C LEU A 102 9.24 7.17 -0.82
N LYS A 103 9.33 6.46 0.31
CA LYS A 103 10.42 6.69 1.29
C LYS A 103 11.79 6.38 0.68
N ASN A 104 11.93 5.28 -0.05
CA ASN A 104 13.20 4.92 -0.72
C ASN A 104 13.64 6.00 -1.72
N LEU A 105 12.74 6.51 -2.56
CA LEU A 105 13.04 7.54 -3.57
C LEU A 105 13.41 8.89 -2.93
N LEU A 106 12.72 9.29 -1.85
CA LEU A 106 13.07 10.53 -1.13
C LEU A 106 14.42 10.44 -0.42
N SER A 107 14.83 9.23 -0.02
CA SER A 107 16.08 8.97 0.69
C SER A 107 17.27 8.76 -0.23
N SER A 108 17.03 8.39 -1.49
CA SER A 108 18.09 8.20 -2.50
C SER A 108 18.77 9.51 -2.91
N GLY A 109 18.13 10.65 -2.64
CA GLY A 109 18.57 11.96 -3.10
C GLY A 109 18.16 12.29 -4.53
N GLU A 110 17.41 11.41 -5.20
CA GLU A 110 16.88 11.66 -6.54
C GLU A 110 15.87 12.82 -6.56
N TYR A 111 15.12 12.98 -5.46
CA TYR A 111 14.19 14.09 -5.24
C TYR A 111 14.72 14.99 -4.13
N THR A 112 14.77 16.29 -4.40
CA THR A 112 15.21 17.32 -3.43
C THR A 112 14.07 17.80 -2.54
N CYS A 113 12.83 17.76 -3.03
CA CYS A 113 11.66 18.11 -2.24
C CYS A 113 11.38 17.09 -1.13
N ARG A 114 10.67 17.52 -0.10
CA ARG A 114 10.29 16.73 1.08
C ARG A 114 8.78 16.87 1.31
N PRO A 115 7.94 16.31 0.43
CA PRO A 115 6.49 16.35 0.58
C PRO A 115 6.06 15.63 1.87
N GLN A 116 4.91 16.03 2.41
CA GLN A 116 4.32 15.34 3.56
C GLN A 116 3.67 14.03 3.11
N LEU A 117 4.12 12.91 3.67
CA LEU A 117 3.54 11.59 3.42
C LEU A 117 2.58 11.20 4.55
N THR A 118 1.53 10.46 4.23
CA THR A 118 0.66 9.80 5.21
C THR A 118 0.22 8.44 4.68
N LEU A 119 0.47 7.39 5.45
CA LEU A 119 0.06 6.02 5.15
C LEU A 119 -1.20 5.68 5.95
N PHE A 120 -2.30 5.44 5.26
CA PHE A 120 -3.55 4.94 5.84
C PHE A 120 -3.60 3.41 5.66
N GLU A 121 -3.31 2.66 6.72
CA GLU A 121 -3.27 1.19 6.69
C GLU A 121 -4.00 0.57 7.89
N TYR A 122 -4.58 -0.60 7.64
CA TYR A 122 -5.13 -1.47 8.67
C TYR A 122 -4.05 -2.21 9.44
N ASP A 123 -2.96 -2.56 8.78
CA ASP A 123 -1.91 -3.38 9.37
C ASP A 123 -1.00 -2.58 10.31
N GLU A 124 -1.11 -2.87 11.60
CA GLU A 124 -0.36 -2.18 12.66
C GLU A 124 1.14 -2.44 12.62
N ARG A 125 1.63 -3.41 11.82
CA ARG A 125 3.07 -3.57 11.61
C ARG A 125 3.69 -2.32 10.97
N PHE A 126 2.92 -1.57 10.18
CA PHE A 126 3.36 -0.29 9.61
C PHE A 126 3.39 0.87 10.63
N ALA A 127 2.89 0.68 11.87
CA ALA A 127 2.96 1.69 12.92
C ALA A 127 4.39 2.03 13.39
N VAL A 128 5.40 1.31 12.89
CA VAL A 128 6.80 1.71 13.02
C VAL A 128 7.10 3.03 12.32
N PHE A 129 6.32 3.41 11.31
CA PHE A 129 6.48 4.66 10.59
C PHE A 129 5.68 5.78 11.25
N LYS A 130 6.29 6.94 11.48
CA LYS A 130 5.62 8.13 12.02
C LYS A 130 4.49 8.65 11.12
N GLU A 131 4.53 8.34 9.83
CA GLU A 131 3.52 8.72 8.84
C GLU A 131 2.28 7.79 8.86
N PHE A 132 2.28 6.76 9.70
CA PHE A 132 1.19 5.79 9.80
C PHE A 132 -0.04 6.38 10.49
N VAL A 133 -1.20 6.17 9.88
CA VAL A 133 -2.52 6.40 10.44
C VAL A 133 -3.31 5.10 10.32
N ARG A 134 -3.74 4.56 11.47
CA ARG A 134 -4.59 3.37 11.51
C ARG A 134 -5.89 3.66 10.76
N TYR A 135 -6.12 2.91 9.70
CA TYR A 135 -7.30 3.04 8.84
C TYR A 135 -8.07 1.72 8.79
N ASP A 136 -9.38 1.81 8.91
CA ASP A 136 -10.30 0.70 8.75
C ASP A 136 -11.37 1.14 7.76
N PHE A 137 -11.43 0.46 6.60
CA PHE A 137 -12.39 0.80 5.55
C PHE A 137 -13.83 0.63 6.02
N GLU A 138 -14.12 -0.19 7.04
CA GLU A 138 -15.46 -0.30 7.62
C GLU A 138 -15.89 0.99 8.33
N GLN A 139 -14.92 1.81 8.75
CA GLN A 139 -15.10 3.10 9.41
C GLN A 139 -14.40 4.20 8.60
N PRO A 140 -14.82 4.45 7.33
CA PRO A 140 -14.02 5.15 6.32
C PRO A 140 -13.65 6.61 6.66
N MET A 141 -14.41 7.25 7.54
CA MET A 141 -14.19 8.64 7.96
C MET A 141 -13.80 8.77 9.45
N LYS A 142 -13.51 7.66 10.13
CA LYS A 142 -12.98 7.69 11.50
C LYS A 142 -11.48 7.98 11.47
N LEU A 143 -11.15 9.18 11.02
CA LEU A 143 -9.80 9.68 10.82
C LEU A 143 -9.59 11.00 11.58
N PRO A 144 -8.34 11.35 11.92
CA PRO A 144 -8.03 12.64 12.54
C PRO A 144 -8.56 13.81 11.68
N ALA A 145 -9.33 14.71 12.28
CA ALA A 145 -10.10 15.74 11.56
C ALA A 145 -9.22 16.72 10.77
N GLU A 146 -7.97 16.92 11.18
CA GLU A 146 -6.94 17.72 10.53
C GLU A 146 -6.50 17.18 9.16
N LEU A 147 -6.81 15.93 8.85
CA LEU A 147 -6.51 15.28 7.57
C LEU A 147 -7.61 15.48 6.52
N LYS A 148 -8.72 16.13 6.90
CA LYS A 148 -9.84 16.37 5.99
C LYS A 148 -9.46 17.39 4.93
N SER A 149 -9.74 17.07 3.67
CA SER A 149 -9.55 17.97 2.52
C SER A 149 -8.17 18.60 2.47
N SER A 150 -7.15 17.74 2.57
CA SER A 150 -5.81 18.14 2.95
C SER A 150 -4.73 17.49 2.07
N PHE A 151 -5.11 16.71 1.08
CA PHE A 151 -4.18 15.97 0.22
C PHE A 151 -4.43 16.31 -1.24
N ASP A 152 -3.35 16.65 -1.92
CA ASP A 152 -3.35 17.05 -3.34
C ASP A 152 -3.06 15.83 -4.22
N ARG A 153 -2.50 14.76 -3.63
CA ARG A 153 -2.14 13.53 -4.32
C ARG A 153 -2.55 12.32 -3.49
N ILE A 154 -3.27 11.38 -4.09
CA ILE A 154 -3.74 10.16 -3.43
C ILE A 154 -3.50 8.95 -4.31
N VAL A 155 -2.92 7.90 -3.74
CA VAL A 155 -2.99 6.54 -4.28
C VAL A 155 -3.85 5.68 -3.36
N CYS A 156 -4.72 4.85 -3.93
CA CYS A 156 -5.60 3.98 -3.18
C CYS A 156 -5.64 2.57 -3.78
N ASP A 157 -5.47 1.54 -2.93
CA ASP A 157 -5.68 0.14 -3.31
C ASP A 157 -6.57 -0.56 -2.28
N PRO A 158 -7.90 -0.53 -2.43
CA PRO A 158 -8.80 -1.07 -1.42
C PRO A 158 -8.67 -2.60 -1.34
N PRO A 159 -8.66 -3.19 -0.12
CA PRO A 159 -8.26 -4.58 0.08
C PRO A 159 -9.18 -5.60 -0.62
N PHE A 160 -10.48 -5.30 -0.77
CA PHE A 160 -11.46 -6.25 -1.30
C PHE A 160 -12.06 -5.82 -2.63
N LEU A 161 -12.25 -6.80 -3.52
CA LEU A 161 -12.97 -6.65 -4.80
C LEU A 161 -14.49 -6.73 -4.61
N SER A 162 -15.01 -5.92 -3.68
CA SER A 162 -16.44 -5.84 -3.36
C SER A 162 -16.96 -4.43 -3.50
N GLN A 163 -18.23 -4.29 -3.91
CA GLN A 163 -18.86 -2.98 -4.08
C GLN A 163 -18.84 -2.15 -2.79
N ASP A 164 -19.06 -2.79 -1.64
CA ASP A 164 -19.04 -2.13 -0.33
C ASP A 164 -17.65 -1.56 0.00
N CYS A 165 -16.59 -2.36 -0.15
CA CYS A 165 -15.21 -1.94 0.10
C CYS A 165 -14.80 -0.78 -0.83
N GLN A 166 -15.05 -0.91 -2.13
CA GLN A 166 -14.70 0.12 -3.11
C GLN A 166 -15.47 1.43 -2.86
N THR A 167 -16.76 1.33 -2.50
CA THR A 167 -17.57 2.51 -2.17
C THR A 167 -17.06 3.22 -0.92
N LYS A 168 -16.74 2.47 0.14
CA LYS A 168 -16.22 3.03 1.39
C LYS A 168 -14.84 3.65 1.20
N ALA A 169 -13.95 3.01 0.45
CA ALA A 169 -12.66 3.59 0.09
C ALA A 169 -12.81 4.90 -0.70
N ALA A 170 -13.76 4.97 -1.65
CA ALA A 170 -14.04 6.21 -2.37
C ALA A 170 -14.55 7.33 -1.47
N LEU A 171 -15.32 7.02 -0.42
CA LEU A 171 -15.72 8.00 0.59
C LEU A 171 -14.50 8.54 1.35
N THR A 172 -13.57 7.66 1.76
CA THR A 172 -12.31 8.05 2.40
C THR A 172 -11.49 8.96 1.49
N VAL A 173 -11.22 8.53 0.25
CA VAL A 173 -10.42 9.27 -0.73
C VAL A 173 -11.01 10.66 -0.96
N ARG A 174 -12.34 10.74 -1.16
CA ARG A 174 -13.02 12.04 -1.34
C ARG A 174 -12.95 12.93 -0.09
N TRP A 175 -12.99 12.33 1.10
CA TRP A 175 -12.89 13.08 2.36
C TRP A 175 -11.48 13.65 2.58
N LEU A 176 -10.45 12.93 2.13
CA LEU A 176 -9.04 13.34 2.21
C LEU A 176 -8.66 14.38 1.15
N ALA A 177 -9.23 14.30 -0.05
CA ALA A 177 -8.85 15.14 -1.19
C ALA A 177 -9.08 16.64 -0.94
N GLU A 178 -8.05 17.46 -1.17
CA GLU A 178 -8.11 18.93 -1.09
C GLU A 178 -9.09 19.50 -2.13
N SER A 179 -9.08 18.92 -3.34
CA SER A 179 -10.01 19.25 -4.42
C SER A 179 -10.66 17.99 -5.00
N TRP A 180 -11.86 18.14 -5.56
CA TRP A 180 -12.60 17.06 -6.21
C TRP A 180 -13.12 17.47 -7.58
N THR A 181 -12.22 18.03 -8.38
CA THR A 181 -12.48 18.46 -9.75
C THR A 181 -11.54 17.74 -10.72
N PRO A 182 -11.93 17.56 -12.00
CA PRO A 182 -11.02 17.06 -13.02
C PRO A 182 -9.76 17.93 -13.12
N GLN A 183 -8.67 17.34 -13.63
CA GLN A 183 -7.45 18.11 -13.86
C GLN A 183 -7.70 19.26 -14.83
N ASP A 184 -7.08 20.41 -14.52
CA ASP A 184 -6.98 21.53 -15.44
C ASP A 184 -5.78 21.30 -16.37
N PRO A 185 -5.98 21.12 -17.69
CA PRO A 185 -4.88 20.95 -18.63
C PRO A 185 -3.89 22.13 -18.63
N ALA A 186 -4.32 23.32 -18.21
CA ALA A 186 -3.49 24.52 -18.12
C ALA A 186 -2.69 24.62 -16.81
N ASN A 187 -3.07 23.89 -15.76
CA ASN A 187 -2.41 23.91 -14.46
C ASN A 187 -2.22 22.50 -13.88
N LYS A 188 -1.38 21.71 -14.56
CA LYS A 188 -1.09 20.33 -14.16
C LYS A 188 -0.50 20.25 -12.75
N THR A 189 0.46 21.11 -12.41
CA THR A 189 1.20 21.07 -11.14
C THR A 189 0.35 21.41 -9.92
N GLY A 190 -0.69 22.24 -10.06
CA GLY A 190 -1.61 22.59 -8.99
C GLY A 190 -2.91 21.77 -8.95
N SER A 191 -3.01 20.72 -9.78
CA SER A 191 -4.23 19.91 -9.88
C SER A 191 -4.17 18.68 -8.98
N PHE A 192 -5.34 18.21 -8.54
CA PHE A 192 -5.46 17.00 -7.74
C PHE A 192 -5.12 15.75 -8.55
N HIS A 193 -4.23 14.91 -8.03
CA HIS A 193 -3.81 13.65 -8.65
C HIS A 193 -4.38 12.47 -7.87
N LEU A 194 -5.11 11.61 -8.56
CA LEU A 194 -5.67 10.39 -8.00
C LEU A 194 -5.23 9.19 -8.83
N ILE A 195 -4.71 8.19 -8.14
CA ILE A 195 -4.46 6.85 -8.66
C ILE A 195 -5.27 5.86 -7.81
N VAL A 196 -6.00 4.97 -8.47
CA VAL A 196 -6.68 3.85 -7.82
C VAL A 196 -6.23 2.58 -8.51
N CYS A 197 -5.77 1.61 -7.75
CA CYS A 197 -5.46 0.28 -8.23
C CYS A 197 -6.47 -0.69 -7.61
N THR A 198 -7.04 -1.58 -8.42
CA THR A 198 -7.96 -2.63 -7.96
C THR A 198 -8.16 -3.64 -9.08
N GLY A 199 -8.96 -4.67 -8.85
CA GLY A 199 -9.32 -5.67 -9.85
C GLY A 199 -10.11 -5.08 -11.02
N GLU A 200 -9.79 -5.55 -12.22
CA GLU A 200 -10.48 -5.35 -13.51
C GLU A 200 -12.02 -5.26 -13.43
N ARG A 201 -12.63 -6.12 -12.63
CA ARG A 201 -14.08 -6.30 -12.49
C ARG A 201 -14.74 -5.15 -11.76
N MET A 202 -13.95 -4.32 -11.09
CA MET A 202 -14.43 -3.12 -10.40
C MET A 202 -14.46 -1.90 -11.32
N GLU A 203 -13.98 -2.00 -12.57
CA GLU A 203 -13.87 -0.87 -13.52
C GLU A 203 -15.12 0.01 -13.59
N THR A 204 -16.27 -0.58 -13.92
CA THR A 204 -17.53 0.17 -14.04
C THR A 204 -17.91 0.89 -12.74
N LEU A 205 -17.59 0.28 -11.59
CA LEU A 205 -17.84 0.90 -10.28
C LEU A 205 -16.85 2.03 -10.02
N ILE A 206 -15.56 1.86 -10.30
CA ILE A 206 -14.53 2.87 -10.13
C ILE A 206 -14.83 4.10 -11.00
N GLU A 207 -15.10 3.91 -12.29
CA GLU A 207 -15.46 5.00 -13.19
C GLU A 207 -16.71 5.75 -12.69
N LYS A 208 -17.68 5.04 -12.13
CA LYS A 208 -18.87 5.67 -11.53
C LYS A 208 -18.54 6.47 -10.27
N LEU A 209 -17.84 5.87 -9.30
CA LEU A 209 -17.55 6.46 -7.99
C LEU A 209 -16.68 7.73 -8.11
N TYR A 210 -15.73 7.71 -9.04
CA TYR A 210 -14.74 8.79 -9.22
C TYR A 210 -14.97 9.59 -10.51
N SER A 211 -16.10 9.40 -11.20
CA SER A 211 -16.48 10.13 -12.43
C SER A 211 -16.28 11.65 -12.33
N LYS A 212 -16.66 12.26 -11.20
CA LYS A 212 -16.56 13.70 -10.99
C LYS A 212 -15.15 14.25 -10.97
N VAL A 213 -14.17 13.43 -10.59
CA VAL A 213 -12.75 13.81 -10.58
C VAL A 213 -12.05 13.41 -11.88
N GLY A 214 -12.78 12.79 -12.82
CA GLY A 214 -12.29 12.44 -14.15
C GLY A 214 -11.42 11.19 -14.19
N ILE A 215 -11.68 10.19 -13.33
CA ILE A 215 -10.91 8.94 -13.37
C ILE A 215 -11.22 8.16 -14.65
N HIS A 216 -10.18 7.53 -15.21
CA HIS A 216 -10.30 6.60 -16.32
C HIS A 216 -9.34 5.42 -16.13
N THR A 217 -9.69 4.27 -16.72
CA THR A 217 -8.77 3.13 -16.85
C THR A 217 -7.54 3.53 -17.64
N THR A 218 -6.35 3.14 -17.17
CA THR A 218 -5.08 3.39 -17.86
C THR A 218 -4.58 2.13 -18.58
N ASP A 219 -3.61 2.28 -19.48
CA ASP A 219 -2.90 1.16 -20.12
C ASP A 219 -1.75 0.59 -19.26
N PHE A 220 -1.60 1.05 -18.02
CA PHE A 220 -0.59 0.56 -17.09
C PHE A 220 -0.95 -0.80 -16.48
N ALA A 221 -0.03 -1.77 -16.63
CA ALA A 221 -0.19 -3.11 -16.09
C ALA A 221 0.31 -3.21 -14.63
N VAL A 222 -0.61 -3.34 -13.69
CA VAL A 222 -0.31 -3.52 -12.25
C VAL A 222 0.14 -4.96 -12.00
N LYS A 223 1.29 -5.14 -11.35
CA LYS A 223 1.87 -6.46 -11.04
C LYS A 223 2.20 -6.60 -9.55
N HIS A 224 2.08 -7.82 -9.06
CA HIS A 224 2.30 -8.18 -7.66
C HIS A 224 3.52 -9.07 -7.51
N ALA A 225 4.23 -8.95 -6.38
CA ALA A 225 5.51 -9.62 -6.12
C ALA A 225 5.40 -11.14 -6.19
N LYS A 226 4.32 -11.72 -5.65
CA LYS A 226 4.06 -13.17 -5.69
C LYS A 226 3.11 -13.61 -6.81
N GLY A 227 2.77 -12.68 -7.71
CA GLY A 227 1.73 -12.89 -8.72
C GLY A 227 0.33 -12.98 -8.11
N LEU A 228 -0.68 -12.66 -8.92
CA LEU A 228 -2.08 -12.78 -8.57
C LEU A 228 -2.84 -13.34 -9.77
N SER A 229 -3.82 -14.20 -9.52
CA SER A 229 -4.68 -14.74 -10.58
C SER A 229 -5.72 -13.72 -11.06
N ASN A 230 -6.13 -12.79 -10.19
CA ASN A 230 -7.03 -11.71 -10.58
C ASN A 230 -6.27 -10.69 -11.43
N GLU A 231 -6.88 -10.24 -12.52
CA GLU A 231 -6.35 -9.14 -13.31
C GLU A 231 -6.55 -7.84 -12.54
N PHE A 232 -5.46 -7.11 -12.29
CA PHE A 232 -5.50 -5.78 -11.67
C PHE A 232 -5.28 -4.71 -12.72
N ARG A 233 -5.91 -3.56 -12.51
CA ARG A 233 -5.79 -2.38 -13.37
C ARG A 233 -5.45 -1.15 -12.54
N CYS A 234 -4.85 -0.18 -13.21
CA CYS A 234 -4.62 1.16 -12.69
C CYS A 234 -5.64 2.11 -13.32
N TYR A 235 -6.31 2.88 -12.47
CA TYR A 235 -7.24 3.94 -12.84
C TYR A 235 -6.67 5.26 -12.36
N ALA A 236 -6.62 6.28 -13.22
CA ALA A 236 -6.06 7.57 -12.86
C ALA A 236 -6.87 8.71 -13.47
N ASN A 237 -6.88 9.86 -12.80
CA ASN A 237 -7.51 11.08 -13.34
C ASN A 237 -6.57 11.92 -14.22
N PHE A 238 -5.42 11.36 -14.60
CA PHE A 238 -4.39 12.01 -15.40
C PHE A 238 -3.63 11.01 -16.25
N GLU A 239 -3.05 11.50 -17.34
CA GLU A 239 -2.07 10.78 -18.14
C GLU A 239 -0.66 11.25 -17.80
N CYS A 240 0.31 10.36 -17.94
CA CYS A 240 1.71 10.68 -17.71
C CYS A 240 2.61 10.05 -18.78
N HIS A 241 3.90 9.90 -18.49
CA HIS A 241 4.84 9.24 -19.40
C HIS A 241 4.76 7.71 -19.31
N ASP A 242 4.39 7.17 -18.14
CA ASP A 242 4.26 5.73 -17.89
C ASP A 242 2.91 5.15 -18.35
N TRP A 243 1.89 6.00 -18.51
CA TRP A 243 0.56 5.55 -18.92
C TRP A 243 -0.27 6.59 -19.67
N LYS A 244 -1.19 6.06 -20.48
CA LYS A 244 -2.29 6.76 -21.17
C LYS A 244 -3.63 6.17 -20.77
N TRP A 245 -4.71 6.89 -21.04
CA TRP A 245 -6.04 6.31 -20.86
C TRP A 245 -6.24 5.17 -21.87
N ALA A 246 -6.70 4.03 -21.36
CA ALA A 246 -7.01 2.89 -22.19
C ALA A 246 -8.12 3.26 -23.18
N LYS A 247 -7.98 2.82 -24.44
CA LYS A 247 -9.03 3.05 -25.44
C LYS A 247 -10.28 2.29 -25.01
N GLN A 248 -11.39 3.00 -24.84
CA GLN A 248 -12.69 2.38 -24.61
C GLN A 248 -13.00 1.45 -25.80
N SER A 249 -13.27 0.18 -25.49
CA SER A 249 -13.60 -0.87 -26.46
C SER A 249 -15.07 -0.81 -26.86
#